data_AF-A0AAN0LU06-F1
#
_entry.id   AF-A0AAN0LU06-F1
#
_cell.length_a   1.000
_cell.length_b   1.000
_cell.length_c   1.000
_cell.angle_alpha   90.00
_cell.angle_beta   90.00
_cell.angle_gamma   90.00
#
_symmetry.space_group_name_H-M   'P 1'
#
loop_
_entity.id
_entity.type
_entity.pdbx_description
1 polymer ?
#
loop_
_entity_poly.entity_id
_entity_poly.type
_entity_poly.pdbx_seq_one_letter_code
_entity_poly.pdbx_strand_id
1 'polypeptide(L)'
;MKDLVQEIKDYVKVLDSDLSLNDKHIEMMMNRTKVYPNRKDIPFILASTIAQMLVEQSDMTKKNADDIVSSISDNGQSISFSNKVYQSLISQTDAQLFGSHTAILNRFRKVGVIGVNPFKDE
;
A
#
# COMPACT_ATOMS: atom_id res chain seq x y z
N MET A 1 -16.74 -5.18 -3.47
CA MET A 1 -15.35 -4.72 -3.77
C MET A 1 -15.33 -3.22 -4.05
N LYS A 2 -16.19 -2.70 -4.94
CA LYS A 2 -16.38 -1.25 -5.15
C LYS A 2 -16.76 -0.50 -3.86
N ASP A 3 -17.62 -1.09 -3.04
CA ASP A 3 -18.06 -0.47 -1.78
C ASP A 3 -16.91 -0.34 -0.76
N LEU A 4 -16.04 -1.34 -0.69
CA LEU A 4 -14.86 -1.32 0.20
C LEU A 4 -13.80 -0.31 -0.28
N VAL A 5 -13.60 -0.19 -1.60
CA VAL A 5 -12.71 0.83 -2.17
C VAL A 5 -13.23 2.23 -1.85
N GLN A 6 -14.55 2.43 -1.97
CA GLN A 6 -15.17 3.71 -1.63
C GLN A 6 -15.02 4.04 -0.14
N GLU A 7 -15.26 3.06 0.75
CA GLU A 7 -15.05 3.22 2.18
C GLU A 7 -13.61 3.63 2.52
N ILE A 8 -12.62 2.97 1.91
CA ILE A 8 -11.21 3.31 2.12
C ILE A 8 -10.93 4.75 1.67
N LYS A 9 -11.49 5.20 0.54
CA LYS A 9 -11.36 6.59 0.09
C LYS A 9 -11.96 7.56 1.08
N ASP A 10 -13.11 7.24 1.66
CA ASP A 10 -13.79 8.11 2.60
C ASP A 10 -12.99 8.23 3.91
N TYR A 11 -12.39 7.14 4.39
CA TYR A 11 -11.41 7.20 5.48
C TYR A 11 -10.17 8.02 5.13
N VAL A 12 -9.61 7.84 3.92
CA VAL A 12 -8.44 8.62 3.48
C VAL A 12 -8.75 10.11 3.48
N LYS A 13 -9.92 10.54 3.00
CA LYS A 13 -10.31 11.96 3.01
C LYS A 13 -10.39 12.56 4.41
N VAL A 14 -10.75 11.75 5.42
CA VAL A 14 -10.77 12.19 6.83
C VAL A 14 -9.35 12.31 7.39
N LEU A 15 -8.43 11.45 6.96
CA LEU A 15 -7.05 11.40 7.46
C LEU A 15 -6.13 12.42 6.76
N ASP A 16 -6.22 12.54 5.44
CA ASP A 16 -5.48 13.49 4.59
C ASP A 16 -6.40 13.91 3.43
N SER A 17 -6.97 15.11 3.53
CA SER A 17 -7.90 15.65 2.54
C SER A 17 -7.25 15.97 1.20
N ASP A 18 -5.94 16.17 1.18
CA ASP A 18 -5.19 16.57 -0.01
C ASP A 18 -4.68 15.36 -0.80
N LEU A 19 -4.76 14.17 -0.20
CA LEU A 19 -4.30 12.93 -0.81
C LEU A 19 -5.31 12.39 -1.84
N SER A 20 -5.04 12.65 -3.11
CA SER A 20 -5.79 12.06 -4.23
C SER A 20 -5.27 10.67 -4.60
N LEU A 21 -6.00 9.62 -4.20
CA LEU A 21 -5.70 8.23 -4.57
C LEU A 21 -6.56 7.75 -5.74
N ASN A 22 -5.92 7.06 -6.68
CA ASN A 22 -6.64 6.31 -7.71
C ASN A 22 -7.06 4.93 -7.17
N ASP A 23 -8.07 4.33 -7.79
CA ASP A 23 -8.61 3.02 -7.39
C ASP A 23 -7.55 1.92 -7.46
N LYS A 24 -6.64 1.99 -8.45
CA LYS A 24 -5.56 1.02 -8.62
C LYS A 24 -4.59 0.98 -7.43
N HIS A 25 -4.27 2.12 -6.83
CA HIS A 25 -3.40 2.21 -5.67
C HIS A 25 -4.05 1.54 -4.46
N ILE A 26 -5.35 1.77 -4.28
CA ILE A 26 -6.14 1.14 -3.22
C ILE A 26 -6.20 -0.37 -3.44
N GLU A 27 -6.47 -0.82 -4.67
CA GLU A 27 -6.49 -2.24 -5.03
C GLU A 27 -5.12 -2.92 -4.81
N MET A 28 -4.02 -2.26 -5.14
CA MET A 28 -2.68 -2.76 -4.87
C MET A 28 -2.43 -2.95 -3.37
N MET A 29 -2.79 -1.95 -2.56
CA MET A 29 -2.67 -2.03 -1.10
C MET A 29 -3.51 -3.19 -0.56
N MET A 30 -4.78 -3.26 -0.97
CA MET A 30 -5.68 -4.34 -0.62
C MET A 30 -5.11 -5.73 -0.98
N ASN A 31 -4.54 -5.88 -2.18
CA ASN A 31 -3.96 -7.16 -2.57
C ASN A 31 -2.76 -7.54 -1.70
N ARG A 32 -1.89 -6.59 -1.33
CA ARG A 32 -0.80 -6.84 -0.37
C ARG A 32 -1.35 -7.22 1.01
N THR A 33 -2.38 -6.51 1.49
CA THR A 33 -3.06 -6.79 2.75
C THR A 33 -3.78 -8.15 2.75
N LYS A 34 -4.11 -8.74 1.60
CA LYS A 34 -4.67 -10.11 1.52
C LYS A 34 -3.61 -11.19 1.69
N VAL A 35 -2.41 -10.96 1.15
CA VAL A 35 -1.29 -11.90 1.23
C VAL A 35 -0.85 -12.09 2.68
N TYR A 36 -0.70 -10.99 3.43
CA TYR A 36 -0.21 -11.04 4.81
C TYR A 36 -1.01 -11.95 5.77
N PRO A 37 -2.35 -11.79 5.91
CA PRO A 37 -3.19 -12.64 6.74
C PRO A 37 -3.58 -13.96 6.05
N ASN A 38 -3.14 -14.18 4.81
CA ASN A 38 -3.52 -15.33 3.97
C ASN A 38 -5.04 -15.45 3.76
N ARG A 39 -5.66 -14.41 3.18
CA ARG A 39 -7.12 -14.36 2.93
C ARG A 39 -7.44 -13.91 1.51
N LYS A 40 -8.55 -14.42 0.94
CA LYS A 40 -9.10 -13.95 -0.35
C LYS A 40 -9.83 -12.61 -0.21
N ASP A 41 -10.47 -12.41 0.93
CA ASP A 41 -11.31 -11.28 1.27
C ASP A 41 -10.66 -10.39 2.33
N ILE A 42 -11.03 -9.10 2.32
CA ILE A 42 -10.65 -8.14 3.36
C ILE A 42 -11.90 -7.85 4.19
N PRO A 43 -11.88 -8.16 5.49
CA PRO A 43 -12.92 -7.72 6.42
C PRO A 43 -13.09 -6.20 6.39
N PHE A 44 -14.35 -5.74 6.38
CA PHE A 44 -14.68 -4.30 6.36
C PHE A 44 -13.98 -3.50 7.47
N ILE A 45 -13.81 -4.11 8.65
CA ILE A 45 -13.11 -3.49 9.79
C ILE A 45 -11.64 -3.10 9.51
N LEU A 46 -11.01 -3.66 8.47
CA LEU A 46 -9.66 -3.30 8.04
C LEU A 46 -9.63 -2.08 7.11
N ALA A 47 -10.77 -1.54 6.68
CA ALA A 47 -10.81 -0.39 5.77
C ALA A 47 -10.05 0.82 6.33
N SER A 48 -10.26 1.15 7.60
CA SER A 48 -9.57 2.25 8.28
C SER A 48 -8.06 1.98 8.42
N THR A 49 -7.68 0.75 8.73
CA THR A 49 -6.28 0.31 8.80
C THR A 49 -5.58 0.43 7.44
N ILE A 50 -6.25 0.05 6.36
CA ILE A 50 -5.71 0.19 5.00
C ILE A 50 -5.60 1.67 4.60
N ALA A 51 -6.56 2.51 4.99
CA ALA A 51 -6.49 3.94 4.78
C ALA A 51 -5.28 4.57 5.52
N GLN A 52 -5.03 4.18 6.76
CA GLN A 52 -3.85 4.62 7.52
C GLN A 52 -2.54 4.21 6.83
N MET A 53 -2.43 2.96 6.38
CA MET A 53 -1.27 2.50 5.61
C MET A 53 -1.03 3.33 4.34
N LEU A 54 -2.09 3.74 3.63
CA LEU A 54 -1.98 4.55 2.42
C LEU A 54 -1.48 5.97 2.72
N VAL A 55 -1.95 6.58 3.82
CA VAL A 55 -1.50 7.91 4.25
C VAL A 55 -0.05 7.85 4.73
N GLU A 56 0.30 6.91 5.61
CA GLU A 56 1.67 6.70 6.09
C GLU A 56 2.63 6.46 4.91
N GLN A 57 2.22 5.67 3.93
CA GLN A 57 2.99 5.44 2.72
C GLN A 57 3.19 6.73 1.93
N SER A 58 2.14 7.52 1.72
CA SER A 58 2.26 8.80 1.02
C SER A 58 3.22 9.74 1.74
N ASP A 59 3.17 9.81 3.07
CA ASP A 59 4.04 10.67 3.86
C ASP A 59 5.50 10.19 3.83
N MET A 60 5.73 8.88 3.83
CA MET A 60 7.05 8.34 3.56
C MET A 60 7.55 8.70 2.17
N THR A 61 6.71 8.63 1.13
CA THR A 61 7.11 9.03 -0.22
C THR A 61 7.42 10.52 -0.28
N LYS A 62 6.64 11.39 0.37
CA LYS A 62 6.93 12.83 0.48
C LYS A 62 8.30 13.06 1.13
N LYS A 63 8.60 12.40 2.24
CA LYS A 63 9.90 12.50 2.94
C LYS A 63 11.08 12.00 2.09
N ASN A 64 10.90 10.89 1.37
CA ASN A 64 11.95 10.33 0.52
C ASN A 64 12.12 11.09 -0.81
N ALA A 65 11.15 11.92 -1.22
CA ALA A 65 11.25 12.71 -2.46
C ALA A 65 12.42 13.71 -2.42
N ASP A 66 12.81 14.16 -1.23
CA ASP A 66 13.97 15.03 -1.02
C ASP A 66 15.31 14.26 -1.16
N ASP A 67 15.31 12.94 -0.93
CA ASP A 67 16.51 12.07 -1.02
C ASP A 67 16.66 11.37 -2.39
N ILE A 68 15.66 11.44 -3.27
CA ILE A 68 15.71 10.79 -4.59
C ILE A 68 16.31 11.73 -5.63
N VAL A 69 17.49 11.36 -6.16
CA VAL A 69 18.12 12.02 -7.31
C VAL A 69 17.18 11.97 -8.51
N SER A 70 16.49 13.08 -8.75
CA SER A 70 15.44 13.16 -9.76
C SER A 70 15.96 13.44 -11.17
N SER A 71 17.17 13.97 -11.26
CA SER A 71 17.88 14.22 -12.49
C SER A 71 19.38 14.19 -12.25
N ILE A 72 20.12 13.55 -13.14
CA ILE A 72 21.56 13.73 -13.25
C ILE A 72 21.79 14.51 -14.55
N SER A 73 22.47 15.65 -14.43
CA SER A 73 22.88 16.47 -15.57
C SER A 73 24.40 16.39 -15.68
N ASP A 74 24.89 15.76 -16.74
CA ASP A 74 26.31 15.72 -17.07
C ASP A 74 26.50 16.10 -18.55
N ASN A 75 27.46 16.99 -18.81
CA ASN A 75 27.87 17.41 -20.16
C ASN A 75 26.72 17.74 -21.14
N GLY A 76 25.68 18.44 -20.66
CA GLY A 76 24.54 18.87 -21.47
C GLY A 76 23.50 17.79 -21.75
N GLN A 77 23.66 16.59 -21.18
CA GLN A 77 22.66 15.52 -21.22
C GLN A 77 22.02 15.40 -19.83
N SER A 78 20.69 15.41 -19.81
CA SER A 78 19.90 15.24 -18.60
C SER A 78 19.15 13.91 -18.67
N ILE A 79 19.39 13.04 -17.68
CA ILE A 79 18.61 11.82 -17.49
C ILE A 79 17.58 12.10 -16.41
N SER A 80 16.30 12.12 -16.78
CA SER A 80 15.17 12.35 -15.87
C SER A 80 14.48 11.02 -15.56
N PHE A 81 14.36 10.68 -14.28
CA PHE A 81 13.61 9.51 -13.82
C PHE A 81 12.14 9.90 -13.63
N SER A 82 11.32 9.70 -14.65
CA SER A 82 9.97 10.29 -14.75
C SER A 82 8.88 9.58 -13.93
N ASN A 83 9.12 8.41 -13.33
CA ASN A 83 8.05 7.61 -12.72
C ASN A 83 8.24 7.37 -11.20
N LYS A 84 8.38 8.47 -10.45
CA LYS A 84 8.70 8.49 -9.01
C LYS A 84 7.64 7.82 -8.12
N VAL A 85 6.36 7.99 -8.43
CA VAL A 85 5.26 7.50 -7.57
C VAL A 85 5.07 5.99 -7.70
N TYR A 86 5.06 5.46 -8.94
CA TYR A 86 4.91 4.02 -9.16
C TYR A 86 6.12 3.21 -8.66
N GLN A 87 7.35 3.72 -8.82
CA GLN A 87 8.53 3.07 -8.27
C GLN A 87 8.53 3.06 -6.74
N SER A 88 8.10 4.14 -6.09
CA SER A 88 8.03 4.22 -4.62
C SER A 88 7.00 3.26 -4.01
N LEU A 89 5.88 3.02 -4.69
CA LEU A 89 4.84 2.09 -4.24
C LEU A 89 5.31 0.62 -4.31
N ILE A 90 6.15 0.28 -5.29
CA ILE A 90 6.71 -1.06 -5.49
C ILE A 90 7.94 -1.27 -4.62
N SER A 91 8.75 -0.23 -4.35
CA SER A 91 10.04 -0.36 -3.68
C SER A 91 9.96 -0.56 -2.16
N GLN A 92 8.85 -0.18 -1.52
CA GLN A 92 8.68 -0.36 -0.08
C GLN A 92 8.42 -1.83 0.28
N THR A 93 9.24 -2.36 1.19
CA THR A 93 9.09 -3.73 1.68
C THR A 93 7.79 -3.88 2.50
N ASP A 94 7.14 -5.04 2.39
CA ASP A 94 5.93 -5.34 3.19
C ASP A 94 6.18 -5.21 4.70
N ALA A 95 7.41 -5.47 5.15
CA ALA A 95 7.81 -5.32 6.55
C ALA A 95 7.73 -3.86 7.04
N GLN A 96 8.12 -2.90 6.20
CA GLN A 96 8.01 -1.47 6.53
C GLN A 96 6.56 -1.00 6.49
N LEU A 97 5.82 -1.44 5.46
CA LEU A 97 4.43 -1.05 5.25
C LEU A 97 3.49 -1.56 6.35
N PHE A 98 3.72 -2.79 6.82
CA PHE A 98 2.85 -3.42 7.82
C PHE A 98 3.39 -3.31 9.25
N GLY A 99 4.57 -2.71 9.46
CA GLY A 99 5.23 -2.68 10.76
C GLY A 99 4.34 -2.13 11.89
N SER A 100 3.79 -0.93 11.70
CA SER A 100 2.87 -0.26 12.65
C SER A 100 1.52 -0.97 12.80
N HIS A 101 1.12 -1.78 11.83
CA HIS A 101 -0.22 -2.35 11.73
C HIS A 101 -0.26 -3.87 11.98
N THR A 102 0.89 -4.50 12.18
CA THR A 102 1.04 -5.95 12.35
C THR A 102 0.20 -6.50 13.50
N ALA A 103 0.08 -5.76 14.61
CA ALA A 103 -0.74 -6.17 15.76
C ALA A 103 -2.23 -6.33 15.41
N ILE A 104 -2.75 -5.47 14.52
CA ILE A 104 -4.12 -5.54 14.04
C ILE A 104 -4.24 -6.66 13.00
N LEU A 105 -3.35 -6.69 12.01
CA LEU A 105 -3.38 -7.66 10.92
C LEU A 105 -3.23 -9.11 11.41
N ASN A 106 -2.43 -9.35 12.45
CA ASN A 106 -2.24 -10.68 13.05
C ASN A 106 -3.55 -11.28 13.59
N ARG A 107 -4.51 -10.45 14.03
CA ARG A 107 -5.82 -10.94 14.50
C ARG A 107 -6.67 -11.54 13.38
N PHE A 108 -6.39 -11.17 12.14
CA PHE A 108 -7.10 -11.66 10.96
C PHE A 108 -6.34 -12.74 10.21
N ARG A 109 -5.15 -13.15 10.71
CA ARG A 109 -4.32 -14.15 10.08
C ARG A 109 -4.96 -15.52 10.21
N LYS A 110 -5.23 -16.17 9.07
CA LYS A 110 -5.56 -17.60 9.06
C LYS A 110 -4.27 -18.39 9.18
N VAL A 111 -4.25 -19.41 10.05
CA VAL A 111 -3.12 -20.34 10.17
C VAL A 111 -3.02 -21.09 8.84
N GLY A 112 -2.08 -20.68 7.99
CA GLY A 112 -1.77 -21.39 6.75
C GLY A 112 -0.93 -22.61 7.06
N VAL A 113 -1.40 -23.80 6.68
CA VAL A 113 -0.56 -25.00 6.68
C VAL A 113 0.47 -24.82 5.55
N ILE A 114 1.75 -24.80 5.90
CA ILE A 114 2.86 -24.67 4.95
C ILE A 114 2.75 -25.84 3.94
N GLY A 115 2.44 -25.53 2.68
CA GLY A 115 2.34 -26.52 1.59
C GLY A 115 1.05 -26.47 0.76
N VAL A 116 0.04 -25.70 1.15
CA VAL A 116 -1.21 -25.59 0.40
C VAL A 116 -1.27 -24.24 -0.33
N ASN A 117 -1.44 -24.28 -1.65
CA ASN A 117 -1.65 -23.07 -2.46
C ASN A 117 -2.85 -22.31 -1.88
N PRO A 118 -2.71 -21.03 -1.48
CA PRO A 118 -3.68 -20.33 -0.63
C PRO A 118 -5.07 -20.14 -1.26
N PHE A 119 -5.25 -20.53 -2.51
CA PHE A 119 -6.49 -20.38 -3.25
C PHE A 119 -6.99 -21.67 -3.92
N LYS A 120 -6.43 -22.85 -3.58
CA LYS A 120 -6.65 -24.07 -4.37
C LYS A 120 -8.06 -24.68 -4.28
N ASP A 121 -8.78 -24.48 -3.16
CA ASP A 121 -10.00 -25.27 -2.88
C ASP A 121 -11.22 -24.44 -2.41
N GLU A 122 -11.33 -23.16 -2.80
CA GLU A 122 -12.56 -22.34 -2.55
C GLU A 122 -12.89 -21.41 -3.72
#